data_AF-A0A950C106-F1
#
_entry.id   AF-A0A950C106-F1
#
_cell.length_a   1.000
_cell.length_b   1.000
_cell.length_c   1.000
_cell.angle_alpha   90.00
_cell.angle_beta   90.00
_cell.angle_gamma   90.00
#
_symmetry.space_group_name_H-M   'P 1'
#
loop_
_entity.id
_entity.type
_entity.pdbx_description
1 polymer ?
#
loop_
_entity_poly.entity_id
_entity_poly.type
_entity_poly.pdbx_seq_one_letter_code
_entity_poly.pdbx_strand_id
1 'polypeptide(L)' 'MSDKQQEVLKKFKSLGFTEMGRLKNGNVFVELKSNEPVRAVVALDGTVTPLSGDLSRYDWKSRGSK' A
#
# COMPACT_ATOMS: atom_id res chain seq x y z
N MET A 1 -13.70 -2.54 -6.19
CA MET A 1 -12.63 -2.39 -5.18
C MET A 1 -13.05 -3.23 -4.00
N SER A 2 -12.21 -4.13 -3.51
CA SER A 2 -12.55 -4.99 -2.35
C SER A 2 -12.36 -4.22 -1.03
N ASP A 3 -13.16 -4.52 -0.02
CA ASP A 3 -13.06 -3.92 1.33
C ASP A 3 -11.65 -4.05 1.93
N LYS A 4 -10.99 -5.22 1.74
CA LYS A 4 -9.63 -5.47 2.22
C LYS A 4 -8.60 -4.57 1.54
N GLN A 5 -8.68 -4.45 0.22
CA GLN A 5 -7.80 -3.56 -0.54
C GLN A 5 -7.99 -2.10 -0.09
N GLN A 6 -9.24 -1.67 0.13
CA GLN A 6 -9.52 -0.31 0.61
C GLN A 6 -8.97 -0.04 2.01
N GLU A 7 -9.07 -0.98 2.94
CA GLU A 7 -8.46 -0.86 4.27
C GLU A 7 -6.94 -0.67 4.19
N VAL A 8 -6.26 -1.48 3.38
CA VAL A 8 -4.81 -1.37 3.19
C VAL A 8 -4.46 -0.03 2.56
N LEU A 9 -5.15 0.39 1.50
CA LEU A 9 -4.91 1.67 0.84
C LEU A 9 -5.12 2.87 1.79
N LYS A 10 -6.12 2.81 2.68
CA LYS A 10 -6.32 3.83 3.72
C LYS A 10 -5.11 3.95 4.66
N LYS A 11 -4.53 2.81 5.08
CA LYS A 11 -3.33 2.81 5.93
C LYS A 11 -2.12 3.35 5.18
N PHE A 12 -1.90 2.91 3.94
CA PHE A 12 -0.86 3.43 3.07
C PHE A 12 -0.96 4.96 2.92
N LYS A 13 -2.17 5.48 2.69
CA LYS A 13 -2.43 6.92 2.63
C LYS A 13 -2.11 7.63 3.95
N SER A 14 -2.48 7.04 5.10
CA SER A 14 -2.13 7.57 6.42
C SER A 14 -0.62 7.58 6.70
N LEU A 15 0.14 6.70 6.04
CA LEU A 15 1.60 6.62 6.10
C LEU A 15 2.29 7.52 5.06
N GLY A 16 1.53 8.29 4.28
CA GLY A 16 2.05 9.22 3.26
C GLY A 16 2.25 8.62 1.87
N PHE A 17 1.88 7.35 1.65
CA PHE A 17 1.94 6.76 0.31
C PHE A 17 0.84 7.35 -0.59
N THR A 18 1.19 7.51 -1.86
CA THR A 18 0.30 8.00 -2.92
C THR A 18 -0.06 6.86 -3.85
N GLU A 19 -1.35 6.76 -4.22
CA GLU A 19 -1.79 5.87 -5.28
C GLU A 19 -1.35 6.43 -6.63
N MET A 20 -0.48 5.70 -7.35
CA MET A 20 0.02 6.15 -8.66
C MET A 20 -0.89 5.68 -9.80
N GLY A 21 -1.62 4.59 -9.60
CA GLY A 21 -2.51 4.06 -10.62
C GLY A 21 -3.06 2.69 -10.28
N ARG A 22 -4.08 2.29 -11.04
CA ARG A 22 -4.71 0.97 -10.96
C ARG A 22 -4.38 0.16 -12.21
N LEU A 23 -3.92 -1.07 -11.99
CA LEU A 23 -3.62 -2.04 -13.03
C LEU A 23 -4.91 -2.68 -13.58
N LYS A 24 -4.86 -3.24 -14.79
CA LYS A 24 -6.02 -3.90 -15.44
C LYS A 24 -6.61 -5.05 -14.63
N ASN A 25 -5.79 -5.71 -13.79
CA ASN A 25 -6.22 -6.78 -12.90
C ASN A 25 -6.85 -6.29 -11.58
N GLY A 26 -7.01 -4.97 -11.41
CA GLY A 26 -7.59 -4.38 -10.20
C GLY A 26 -6.60 -4.10 -9.08
N ASN A 27 -5.33 -4.48 -9.22
CA ASN A 27 -4.29 -4.15 -8.26
C ASN A 27 -3.97 -2.65 -8.30
N VAL A 28 -3.57 -2.08 -7.17
CA VAL A 28 -3.23 -0.65 -7.05
C VAL A 28 -1.74 -0.49 -6.78
N PHE A 29 -1.08 0.34 -7.56
CA PHE A 29 0.31 0.72 -7.33
C PHE A 29 0.36 1.93 -6.39
N VAL A 30 1.21 1.83 -5.37
CA VAL A 30 1.42 2.89 -4.38
C VAL A 30 2.91 3.24 -4.29
N GLU A 31 3.20 4.53 -4.08
CA GLU A 31 4.54 5.06 -3.93
C GLU A 31 4.61 6.04 -2.76
N LEU A 32 5.61 5.89 -1.90
CA LEU A 32 6.03 6.91 -0.96
C LEU A 32 7.21 7.67 -1.56
N LYS A 33 6.98 8.95 -1.90
CA LYS A 33 8.05 9.85 -2.35
C LYS A 33 8.81 10.35 -1.13
N SER A 34 10.07 9.95 -1.03
CA SER A 34 11.01 10.31 0.05
C SER A 34 12.43 10.18 -0.49
N ASN A 35 13.44 10.55 0.30
CA ASN A 35 14.85 10.36 -0.07
C ASN A 35 15.16 8.90 -0.43
N GLU A 36 14.47 7.95 0.20
CA GLU A 36 14.45 6.54 -0.16
C GLU A 36 13.03 6.16 -0.63
N PRO A 37 12.74 6.15 -1.94
CA PRO A 37 11.39 5.90 -2.42
C PRO A 37 10.97 4.44 -2.22
N VAL A 38 9.77 4.26 -1.68
CA VAL A 38 9.19 2.93 -1.41
C VAL A 38 8.01 2.71 -2.35
N ARG A 39 8.00 1.57 -3.05
CA ARG A 39 6.95 1.22 -4.02
C ARG A 39 6.37 -0.14 -3.70
N ALA A 40 5.06 -0.24 -3.85
CA ALA A 40 4.36 -1.48 -3.60
C ALA A 40 3.13 -1.64 -4.50
N VAL A 41 2.66 -2.88 -4.60
CA VAL A 41 1.39 -3.21 -5.22
C VAL A 41 0.45 -3.78 -4.17
N VAL A 42 -0.74 -3.23 -4.07
CA VAL A 42 -1.83 -3.71 -3.22
C VAL A 42 -2.83 -4.47 -4.09
N ALA A 43 -2.88 -5.78 -3.91
CA ALA A 43 -3.80 -6.67 -4.60
C ALA A 43 -5.23 -6.55 -4.04
N LEU A 44 -6.20 -7.11 -4.77
CA LEU A 44 -7.62 -7.06 -4.41
C LEU A 44 -7.92 -7.76 -3.08
N ASP A 45 -7.15 -8.80 -2.72
CA ASP A 45 -7.29 -9.54 -1.46
C ASP A 45 -6.64 -8.83 -0.25
N GLY A 46 -6.01 -7.67 -0.47
CA GLY A 46 -5.24 -6.93 0.53
C GLY A 46 -3.78 -7.38 0.65
N THR A 47 -3.32 -8.32 -0.18
CA THR A 47 -1.90 -8.69 -0.24
C THR A 47 -1.08 -7.53 -0.75
N VAL A 48 0.01 -7.20 -0.05
CA VAL A 48 0.95 -6.16 -0.45
C VAL A 48 2.23 -6.81 -0.93
N THR A 49 2.61 -6.49 -2.16
CA THR A 49 3.88 -6.93 -2.75
C THR A 49 4.83 -5.74 -2.81
N PRO A 50 5.94 -5.73 -2.05
CA PRO A 50 6.98 -4.71 -2.20
C PRO A 50 7.61 -4.83 -3.59
N LEU A 51 7.83 -3.69 -4.25
CA LEU A 51 8.56 -3.60 -5.51
C LEU A 51 9.92 -2.94 -5.33
N SER A 52 10.02 -1.94 -4.44
CA SER A 52 11.28 -1.29 -4.07
C SER A 52 11.19 -0.64 -2.70
N GLY A 53 12.34 -0.46 -2.06
CA GLY A 53 12.45 0.12 -0.72
C GLY A 53 12.03 -0.84 0.39
N ASP A 54 12.28 -0.44 1.63
CA ASP A 54 11.99 -1.26 2.81
C ASP A 54 10.61 -0.93 3.40
N LEU A 55 9.63 -1.76 3.04
CA LEU A 55 8.25 -1.67 3.55
C LEU A 55 8.11 -2.11 5.01
N SER A 56 9.10 -2.80 5.60
CA SER A 56 9.00 -3.34 6.96
C SER A 56 9.01 -2.24 8.03
N ARG A 57 9.54 -1.06 7.70
CA ARG A 57 9.56 0.14 8.55
C ARG A 57 8.17 0.79 8.70
N TYR A 58 7.21 0.37 7.90
CA TYR A 58 5.87 0.95 7.86
C TYR A 58 4.86 -0.03 8.42
N ASP A 59 4.17 0.38 9.48
CA ASP A 59 3.19 -0.45 10.16
C ASP A 59 1.81 -0.43 9.46
N TRP A 60 1.78 -0.83 8.19
CA TRP A 60 0.53 -0.96 7.42
C TRP A 60 -0.26 -2.23 7.79
N LYS A 61 0.41 -3.21 8.43
CA LYS A 61 -0.21 -4.48 8.84
C LYS A 61 -0.95 -4.37 10.16
N SER A 62 -0.66 -3.38 11.00
CA SER A 62 -1.32 -3.25 12.29
C SER A 62 -2.82 -3.13 12.12
N ARG A 63 -3.51 -4.15 12.62
CA ARG A 63 -4.95 -4.13 12.88
C ARG A 63 -5.11 -3.08 13.96
N GLY A 64 -5.88 -2.03 13.70
CA GLY A 64 -6.04 -0.91 14.61
C GLY A 64 -6.08 -1.40 16.06
N SER A 65 -5.14 -0.95 16.88
CA SER A 65 -5.19 -1.18 18.32
C SER A 65 -6.46 -0.55 18.84
N LYS A 66 -7.42 -1.43 19.11
CA LYS A 66 -8.49 -1.43 20.12
C LYS A 66 -9.10 -0.08 20.54
#